data_AF-A0A968VW24-F1
#
_entry.id   AF-A0A968VW24-F1
#
_cell.length_a   1.000
_cell.length_b   1.000
_cell.length_c   1.000
_cell.angle_alpha   90.00
_cell.angle_beta   90.00
_cell.angle_gamma   90.00
#
_symmetry.space_group_name_H-M   'P 1'
#
loop_
_entity.id
_entity.type
_entity.pdbx_description
1 polymer ?
#
loop_
_entity_poly.entity_id
_entity_poly.type
_entity_poly.pdbx_seq_one_letter_code
_entity_poly.pdbx_strand_id
1 'polypeptide(L)'
;MEDFYLQMFKSSPDSLLVYDQKLGLLNANPAALSLLGINNISQVKGKSLLDHPVIKHLYQKQILDKQTLHFTTSVNFNLVTQRKIYDTFKKRGCFPRL
;
A
#
# COMPACT_ATOMS: atom_id res chain seq x y z
N MET A 1 -3.71 -25.63 5.96
CA MET A 1 -3.77 -25.05 4.60
C MET A 1 -3.64 -23.53 4.66
N GLU A 2 -4.39 -22.86 5.55
CA GLU A 2 -4.28 -21.41 5.79
C GLU A 2 -2.88 -20.97 6.24
N ASP A 3 -2.22 -21.74 7.11
CA ASP A 3 -0.88 -21.39 7.62
C ASP A 3 0.20 -21.29 6.55
N PHE A 4 0.13 -22.15 5.52
CA PHE A 4 1.08 -22.12 4.41
C PHE A 4 0.93 -20.84 3.59
N TYR A 5 -0.31 -20.42 3.30
CA TYR A 5 -0.56 -19.15 2.60
C TYR A 5 -0.12 -17.95 3.43
N LEU A 6 -0.39 -17.96 4.73
CA LEU A 6 0.06 -16.89 5.62
C LEU A 6 1.58 -16.83 5.70
N GLN A 7 2.26 -17.98 5.71
CA GLN A 7 3.72 -18.04 5.70
C GLN A 7 4.28 -17.48 4.39
N MET A 8 3.75 -17.89 3.25
CA MET A 8 4.15 -17.38 1.93
C MET A 8 3.90 -15.87 1.78
N PHE A 9 2.74 -15.39 2.25
CA PHE A 9 2.43 -13.97 2.26
C PHE A 9 3.46 -13.17 3.07
N LYS A 10 3.82 -13.67 4.27
CA LYS A 10 4.79 -13.03 5.17
C LYS A 10 6.22 -13.10 4.66
N SER A 11 6.62 -14.20 4.01
CA SER A 11 7.98 -14.40 3.51
C SER A 11 8.21 -13.83 2.11
N SER A 12 7.16 -13.44 1.38
CA SER A 12 7.28 -12.86 0.05
C SER A 12 8.16 -11.59 0.07
N PRO A 13 9.16 -11.49 -0.82
CA PRO A 13 9.97 -10.28 -0.96
C PRO A 13 9.18 -9.13 -1.60
N ASP A 14 8.09 -9.43 -2.31
CA ASP A 14 7.26 -8.43 -2.96
C ASP A 14 6.37 -7.73 -1.94
N SER A 15 6.15 -6.43 -2.14
CA SER A 15 5.25 -5.64 -1.30
C SER A 15 3.79 -5.96 -1.63
N LEU A 16 3.12 -6.68 -0.73
CA LEU A 16 1.73 -7.10 -0.89
C LEU A 16 0.81 -6.38 0.09
N LEU A 17 -0.25 -5.76 -0.47
CA LEU A 17 -1.33 -5.10 0.25
C LEU A 17 -2.64 -5.79 -0.12
N VAL A 18 -3.43 -6.17 0.88
CA VAL A 18 -4.72 -6.87 0.71
C VAL A 18 -5.83 -5.95 1.19
N TYR A 19 -6.81 -5.72 0.33
CA TYR A 19 -7.96 -4.86 0.59
C TYR A 19 -9.26 -5.69 0.62
N ASP A 20 -10.24 -5.22 1.38
CA ASP A 20 -11.59 -5.77 1.37
C ASP A 20 -12.41 -5.25 0.16
N GLN A 21 -13.65 -5.70 0.05
CA GLN A 21 -14.55 -5.30 -1.04
C GLN A 21 -14.95 -3.82 -1.01
N LYS A 22 -14.78 -3.14 0.13
CA LYS A 22 -15.00 -1.70 0.31
C LYS A 22 -13.71 -0.90 0.12
N LEU A 23 -12.66 -1.55 -0.40
CA LEU A 23 -11.33 -0.99 -0.62
C LEU A 23 -10.61 -0.59 0.69
N GLY A 24 -11.05 -1.11 1.84
CA GLY A 24 -10.38 -0.92 3.13
C GLY A 24 -9.19 -1.87 3.27
N LEU A 25 -8.04 -1.36 3.72
CA LEU A 25 -6.85 -2.19 3.92
C LEU A 25 -7.11 -3.26 5.00
N LEU A 26 -7.07 -4.53 4.62
CA LEU A 26 -7.30 -5.68 5.48
C LEU A 26 -5.98 -6.25 6.02
N ASN A 27 -4.97 -6.40 5.14
CA ASN A 27 -3.66 -6.91 5.51
C ASN A 27 -2.52 -6.32 4.66
N ALA A 28 -1.29 -6.41 5.16
CA ALA A 28 -0.07 -5.95 4.51
C ALA A 28 1.08 -6.84 4.97
N ASN A 29 1.90 -7.33 4.05
CA ASN A 29 3.05 -8.14 4.43
C ASN A 29 4.21 -7.27 4.94
N PRO A 30 5.22 -7.86 5.60
CA PRO A 30 6.36 -7.11 6.12
C PRO A 30 7.09 -6.27 5.06
N ALA A 31 7.21 -6.79 3.83
CA ALA A 31 7.80 -6.04 2.72
C ALA A 31 7.01 -4.76 2.40
N ALA A 32 5.68 -4.83 2.33
CA ALA A 32 4.82 -3.67 2.11
C ALA A 32 4.91 -2.64 3.25
N LEU A 33 4.91 -3.09 4.50
CA LEU A 33 5.08 -2.20 5.66
C LEU A 33 6.44 -1.49 5.62
N SER A 34 7.51 -2.20 5.26
CA SER A 34 8.86 -1.63 5.10
C SER A 34 8.92 -0.63 3.93
N LEU A 35 8.26 -0.93 2.80
CA LEU A 35 8.18 -0.04 1.64
C LEU A 35 7.48 1.28 2.01
N LEU A 36 6.33 1.19 2.69
CA LEU A 36 5.54 2.35 3.10
C LEU A 36 6.13 3.07 4.32
N GLY A 37 7.06 2.43 5.03
CA GLY A 37 7.65 2.99 6.25
C GLY A 37 6.72 2.95 7.46
N ILE A 38 5.89 1.91 7.57
CA ILE A 38 4.90 1.74 8.62
C ILE A 38 5.39 0.66 9.57
N ASN A 39 5.37 0.94 10.89
CA ASN A 39 5.82 -0.03 11.89
C ASN A 39 4.73 -1.02 12.29
N ASN A 40 3.45 -0.59 12.24
CA ASN A 40 2.33 -1.40 12.66
C ASN A 40 1.14 -1.19 11.71
N ILE A 41 0.65 -2.28 11.11
CA ILE A 41 -0.51 -2.26 10.22
C ILE A 41 -1.77 -1.66 10.86
N SER A 42 -1.91 -1.73 12.18
CA SER A 42 -3.06 -1.18 12.91
C SER A 42 -3.25 0.32 12.68
N GLN A 43 -2.19 1.05 12.30
CA GLN A 43 -2.25 2.48 11.97
C GLN A 43 -2.94 2.78 10.62
N VAL A 44 -2.98 1.79 9.74
CA VAL A 44 -3.47 1.93 8.36
C VAL A 44 -4.59 0.95 8.01
N LYS A 45 -4.95 0.06 8.93
CA LYS A 45 -6.05 -0.89 8.75
C LYS A 45 -7.37 -0.14 8.53
N GLY A 46 -8.13 -0.57 7.53
CA GLY A 46 -9.39 0.06 7.12
C GLY A 46 -9.25 1.36 6.32
N LYS A 47 -8.03 1.91 6.13
CA LYS A 47 -7.85 3.05 5.22
C LYS A 47 -8.16 2.64 3.79
N SER A 48 -8.83 3.53 3.06
CA SER A 48 -9.26 3.28 1.69
C SER A 48 -8.06 3.27 0.74
N LEU A 49 -8.02 2.31 -0.19
CA LEU A 49 -7.08 2.30 -1.31
C LEU A 49 -7.15 3.62 -2.11
N LEU A 50 -8.35 4.23 -2.20
CA LEU A 50 -8.57 5.45 -2.97
C LEU A 50 -7.90 6.68 -2.34
N ASP A 51 -7.64 6.64 -1.03
CA ASP A 51 -6.92 7.70 -0.30
C ASP A 51 -5.40 7.56 -0.45
N HIS A 52 -4.93 6.44 -1.03
CA HIS A 52 -3.51 6.21 -1.18
C HIS A 52 -2.93 7.19 -2.21
N PRO A 53 -1.82 7.89 -1.89
CA PRO A 53 -1.24 8.94 -2.75
C PRO A 53 -0.75 8.46 -4.13
N VAL A 54 -0.72 7.14 -4.33
CA VAL A 54 -0.36 6.51 -5.61
C VAL A 54 -1.52 6.43 -6.57
N ILE A 55 -2.74 6.36 -6.03
CA ILE A 55 -3.96 6.18 -6.79
C ILE A 55 -4.42 7.56 -7.27
N LYS A 56 -4.12 7.83 -8.54
CA LYS A 56 -4.65 9.02 -9.22
C LYS A 56 -6.14 8.84 -9.48
N HIS A 57 -6.88 9.95 -9.52
CA HIS A 57 -8.33 9.95 -9.80
C HIS A 57 -8.72 9.17 -11.06
N LEU A 58 -7.87 9.18 -12.09
CA LEU A 58 -8.10 8.47 -13.34
C LEU A 58 -8.20 6.93 -13.18
N TYR A 59 -7.60 6.37 -12.14
CA TYR A 59 -7.64 4.92 -11.87
C TYR A 59 -8.81 4.49 -10.98
N GLN A 60 -9.48 5.44 -10.31
CA GLN A 60 -10.53 5.12 -9.34
C GLN A 60 -11.68 4.35 -9.99
N LYS A 61 -12.10 4.77 -11.19
CA LYS A 61 -13.16 4.08 -11.93
C LYS A 61 -12.79 2.64 -12.26
N GLN A 62 -11.57 2.39 -12.74
CA GLN A 62 -11.11 1.03 -13.08
C GLN A 62 -11.04 0.12 -11.85
N ILE A 63 -10.61 0.68 -10.71
CA ILE A 63 -10.58 -0.04 -9.42
C ILE A 63 -12.00 -0.39 -8.97
N LEU A 64 -12.95 0.55 -9.06
CA LEU A 64 -14.35 0.33 -8.71
C LEU A 64 -15.03 -0.68 -9.66
N ASP A 65 -14.66 -0.66 -10.93
CA ASP A 65 -15.10 -1.60 -11.96
C ASP A 65 -14.39 -2.98 -11.83
N LYS A 66 -13.56 -3.18 -10.80
CA LYS A 66 -12.79 -4.41 -10.50
C LYS A 66 -11.86 -4.85 -11.63
N GLN A 67 -11.37 -3.91 -12.41
CA GLN A 67 -10.42 -4.18 -13.49
C GLN A 67 -9.01 -4.32 -12.92
N THR A 68 -8.21 -5.21 -13.53
CA THR A 68 -6.78 -5.33 -13.22
C THR A 68 -6.04 -4.11 -13.74
N LEU A 69 -5.27 -3.48 -12.87
CA LEU A 69 -4.48 -2.30 -13.20
C LEU A 69 -2.99 -2.58 -13.02
N HIS A 70 -2.19 -2.25 -14.04
CA HIS A 70 -0.73 -2.24 -13.94
C HIS A 70 -0.23 -0.85 -14.33
N PHE A 71 0.52 -0.22 -13.43
CA PHE A 71 1.07 1.11 -13.63
C PHE A 71 2.35 1.30 -12.82
N THR A 72 3.16 2.26 -13.24
CA THR A 72 4.34 2.70 -12.50
C THR A 72 4.09 4.10 -11.97
N THR A 73 4.48 4.35 -10.72
CA THR A 73 4.36 5.67 -10.10
C THR A 73 5.48 5.90 -9.09
N SER A 74 5.73 7.17 -8.80
CA SER A 74 6.68 7.61 -7.77
C SER A 74 5.91 8.10 -6.54
N VAL A 75 6.31 7.64 -5.36
CA VAL A 75 5.74 8.12 -4.08
C VAL A 75 6.65 9.19 -3.49
N ASN A 76 6.06 10.36 -3.22
CA ASN A 76 6.71 11.40 -2.43
C ASN A 76 6.28 11.30 -0.96
N PHE A 77 7.10 10.66 -0.13
CA PHE A 77 6.84 10.49 1.30
C PHE A 77 6.79 11.81 2.09
N ASN A 78 7.36 12.91 1.57
CA ASN A 78 7.21 14.21 2.22
C ASN A 78 5.75 14.67 2.17
N LEU A 79 5.05 14.42 1.06
CA LEU A 79 3.63 14.76 0.94
C LEU A 79 2.75 13.85 1.81
N VAL A 80 3.14 12.58 1.98
CA VAL A 80 2.45 11.64 2.89
C VAL A 80 2.41 12.18 4.30
N THR A 81 3.57 12.59 4.82
CA THR A 81 3.72 13.14 6.17
C THR A 81 3.04 14.50 6.31
N GLN A 82 3.20 15.40 5.34
CA GLN A 82 2.59 16.73 5.37
C GLN A 82 1.06 16.68 5.36
N ARG A 83 0.49 15.80 4.53
CA ARG A 83 -0.97 15.63 4.41
C ARG A 83 -1.55 14.67 5.47
N LYS A 84 -0.71 14.15 6.37
CA LYS A 84 -1.09 13.18 7.42
C LYS A 84 -1.88 11.98 6.88
N ILE A 85 -1.51 11.48 5.70
CA ILE A 85 -2.21 10.34 5.07
C ILE A 85 -1.99 9.09 5.93
N TYR A 86 -0.77 8.86 6.40
CA TYR A 86 -0.43 7.89 7.44
C TYR A 86 0.93 8.25 8.05
N ASP A 87 1.18 7.75 9.26
CA ASP A 87 2.47 7.92 9.92
C ASP A 87 3.52 7.04 9.24
N THR A 88 4.59 7.66 8.76
CA THR A 88 5.69 6.94 8.11
C THR A 88 7.04 7.42 8.63
N PHE A 89 7.97 6.48 8.83
CA PHE A 89 9.37 6.79 9.14
C PHE A 89 10.20 7.14 7.89
N LYS A 90 9.65 6.99 6.68
CA LYS A 90 10.33 7.35 5.43
C LYS A 90 10.33 8.88 5.28
N LYS A 91 11.52 9.48 5.28
CA LYS A 91 11.73 10.94 5.16
C LYS A 91 12.26 11.39 3.78
N ARG A 92 12.39 10.49 2.81
CA ARG A 92 12.88 10.78 1.44
C ARG A 92 12.08 9.99 0.40
N GLY A 93 11.90 10.56 -0.80
CA GLY A 93 11.27 9.88 -1.93
C GLY A 93 12.02 8.61 -2.30
N CYS A 94 11.30 7.50 -2.50
CA CYS A 94 11.86 6.30 -3.11
C CYS A 94 11.98 6.56 -4.61
N PHE A 95 13.16 6.99 -5.06
CA PHE A 95 13.50 7.01 -6.47
C PHE A 95 13.97 5.61 -6.88
N PRO A 96 13.50 5.04 -8.00
CA PRO A 96 14.16 3.88 -8.58
C PRO A 96 15.60 4.27 -8.91
N ARG A 97 16.59 3.47 -8.47
CA ARG A 97 17.96 3.61 -8.98
C ARG A 97 17.92 3.20 -10.46
N LEU A 98 18.15 4.19 -11.33
CA LEU A 98 18.53 3.97 -12.73
C LEU A 98 19.91 3.33 -12.80
#